data_AF-A0A9P5YTR3-F1
#
_entry.id   AF-A0A9P5YTR3-F1
#
_cell.length_a   1.000
_cell.length_b   1.000
_cell.length_c   1.000
_cell.angle_alpha   90.00
_cell.angle_beta   90.00
_cell.angle_gamma   90.00
#
_symmetry.space_group_name_H-M   'P 1'
#
loop_
_entity.id
_entity.type
_entity.pdbx_description
1 polymer ?
#
loop_
_entity_poly.entity_id
_entity_poly.type
_entity_poly.pdbx_seq_one_letter_code
_entity_poly.pdbx_strand_id
1 'polypeptide(L)'
;MVHEIFKHALARTYGLVKSQHPPEGRRKWRLRALYASWPTLGSLNADGTIASDTSFESDTDPLDEFLEDDALGILIRTDFTNDEAWNTFIQKLQESQKELLSDLTGDGADAPADGNANAPVAGPSTEAADEESDSLSETPDIIKVLDATDPADRARLSNISNIAALRLFNDVDVRPTPAPPAGTKRISPPNPLIDQTGWQEIYTGKTLWIYDARSNTDECARLISQQPDFYGTATGDSWRARAAHIPELQFNMVYQGMKIDFNGMDKYDYNERTRNVAESVAL
;
A
#
# COMPACT_ATOMS: atom_id res chain seq x y z
N MET A 1 7.53 2.31 13.49
CA MET A 1 8.53 2.98 14.33
C MET A 1 9.77 3.19 13.49
N VAL A 2 10.32 4.41 13.44
CA VAL A 2 11.46 4.76 12.59
C VAL A 2 12.73 4.07 13.08
N HIS A 3 13.54 3.51 12.17
CA HIS A 3 14.80 2.88 12.54
C HIS A 3 15.79 3.89 13.18
N GLU A 4 16.48 3.50 14.25
CA GLU A 4 17.32 4.40 15.06
C GLU A 4 18.39 5.13 14.24
N ILE A 5 19.11 4.43 13.36
CA ILE A 5 20.09 5.06 12.47
C ILE A 5 19.45 6.14 11.59
N PHE A 6 18.22 5.94 11.13
CA PHE A 6 17.53 6.96 10.34
C PHE A 6 17.02 8.11 11.20
N LYS A 7 16.59 7.87 12.45
CA LYS A 7 16.33 8.95 13.41
C LYS A 7 17.54 9.86 13.61
N HIS A 8 18.74 9.30 13.72
CA HIS A 8 19.98 10.08 13.81
C HIS A 8 20.24 10.93 12.56
N ALA A 9 19.97 10.39 11.37
CA ALA A 9 20.05 11.14 10.12
C ALA A 9 19.04 12.29 10.10
N LEU A 10 17.76 12.01 10.42
CA LEU A 10 16.70 13.00 10.50
C LEU A 10 17.04 14.13 11.47
N ALA A 11 17.47 13.82 12.69
CA ALA A 11 17.83 14.83 13.68
C ALA A 11 18.97 15.77 13.23
N ARG A 12 19.81 15.36 12.27
CA ARG A 12 20.90 16.18 11.74
C ARG A 12 20.47 17.05 10.56
N THR A 13 19.64 16.52 9.66
CA THR A 13 19.40 17.15 8.34
C THR A 13 17.95 17.62 8.14
N TYR A 14 16.98 17.12 8.91
CA TYR A 14 15.56 17.36 8.64
C TYR A 14 15.17 18.84 8.71
N GLY A 15 15.56 19.56 9.78
CA GLY A 15 15.25 20.99 9.91
C GLY A 15 15.85 21.83 8.78
N LEU A 16 17.07 21.49 8.32
CA LEU A 16 17.71 22.13 7.17
C LEU A 16 16.92 21.85 5.88
N VAL A 17 16.59 20.58 5.62
CA VAL A 17 15.81 20.17 4.44
C VAL A 17 14.44 20.87 4.41
N LYS A 18 13.72 20.88 5.53
CA LYS A 18 12.43 21.57 5.68
C LYS A 18 12.55 23.06 5.35
N SER A 19 13.61 23.72 5.82
CA SER A 19 13.84 25.14 5.54
C SER A 19 14.14 25.43 4.06
N GLN A 20 14.76 24.47 3.35
CA GLN A 20 15.10 24.58 1.93
C GLN A 20 13.93 24.24 1.01
N HIS A 21 12.99 23.41 1.49
CA HIS A 21 11.84 22.92 0.72
C HIS A 21 10.50 23.18 1.42
N PRO A 22 10.16 24.41 1.82
CA PRO A 22 8.98 24.68 2.64
C PRO A 22 7.61 24.27 2.06
N PRO A 23 7.37 24.18 0.73
CA PRO A 23 6.06 23.75 0.21
C PRO A 23 5.89 22.22 0.16
N GLU A 24 6.93 21.45 0.45
CA GLU A 24 6.81 19.99 0.52
C GLU A 24 6.21 19.53 1.87
N GLY A 25 5.89 18.24 2.00
CA GLY A 25 5.38 17.66 3.25
C GLY A 25 6.41 16.78 3.95
N ARG A 26 6.06 16.31 5.17
CA ARG A 26 6.88 15.43 6.01
C ARG A 26 7.54 14.30 5.20
N ARG A 27 6.77 13.55 4.39
CA ARG A 27 7.28 12.35 3.68
C ARG A 27 8.44 12.70 2.75
N LYS A 28 8.31 13.79 1.98
CA LYS A 28 9.36 14.27 1.07
C LYS A 28 10.58 14.78 1.81
N TRP A 29 10.39 15.54 2.90
CA TRP A 29 11.52 16.02 3.70
C TRP A 29 12.31 14.86 4.32
N ARG A 30 11.63 13.84 4.84
CA ARG A 30 12.27 12.63 5.37
C ARG A 30 13.06 11.89 4.28
N LEU A 31 12.47 11.77 3.08
CA LEU A 31 13.14 11.16 1.94
C LEU A 31 14.40 11.93 1.52
N ARG A 32 14.33 13.27 1.42
CA ARG A 32 15.51 14.09 1.11
C ARG A 32 16.59 13.98 2.18
N ALA A 33 16.21 14.00 3.46
CA ALA A 33 17.14 13.81 4.58
C ALA A 33 17.84 12.44 4.51
N LEU A 34 17.09 11.40 4.13
CA LEU A 34 17.64 10.07 3.93
C LEU A 34 18.68 10.05 2.80
N TYR A 35 18.35 10.62 1.63
CA TYR A 35 19.25 10.66 0.48
C TYR A 35 20.49 11.53 0.72
N ALA A 36 20.35 12.62 1.47
CA ALA A 36 21.48 13.44 1.90
C ALA A 36 22.43 12.69 2.84
N SER A 37 21.95 11.64 3.51
CA SER A 37 22.73 10.83 4.46
C SER A 37 23.37 9.59 3.83
N TRP A 38 22.92 9.17 2.64
CA TRP A 38 23.57 8.10 1.87
C TRP A 38 24.81 8.60 1.10
N PRO A 39 25.82 7.73 0.88
CA PRO A 39 25.93 6.34 1.32
C PRO A 39 26.40 6.17 2.78
N THR A 40 26.64 7.26 3.52
CA THR A 40 27.27 7.24 4.85
C THR A 40 26.36 6.80 6.00
N LEU A 41 25.12 6.44 5.72
CA LEU A 41 24.09 6.10 6.70
C LEU A 41 24.56 5.04 7.71
N GLY A 42 25.23 3.98 7.24
CA GLY A 42 25.75 2.90 8.09
C GLY A 42 26.91 3.29 9.00
N SER A 43 27.51 4.47 8.81
CA SER A 43 28.61 4.99 9.64
C SER A 43 28.14 6.04 10.65
N LEU A 44 26.84 6.33 10.71
CA LEU A 44 26.28 7.23 11.72
C LEU A 44 26.30 6.51 13.07
N ASN A 45 27.33 6.78 13.88
CA ASN A 45 27.41 6.28 15.25
C ASN A 45 26.19 6.77 16.05
N ALA A 46 25.52 5.85 16.74
CA ALA A 46 24.42 6.15 17.66
C ALA A 46 24.86 6.91 18.93
N ASP A 47 26.17 7.03 19.15
CA ASP A 47 26.76 7.66 20.35
C ASP A 47 26.68 9.20 20.38
N GLY A 48 26.09 9.82 19.36
CA GLY A 48 25.83 11.26 19.36
C GLY A 48 24.52 11.57 20.06
N THR A 49 24.55 12.43 21.10
CA THR A 49 23.35 13.01 21.71
C THR A 49 22.44 13.58 20.63
N ILE A 50 21.28 12.95 20.41
CA ILE A 50 20.29 13.40 19.43
C ILE A 50 19.77 14.76 19.91
N ALA A 51 19.93 15.80 19.10
CA ALA A 51 19.22 17.05 19.35
C ALA A 51 17.73 16.73 19.41
N SER A 52 17.02 17.21 20.44
CA SER A 52 15.63 16.83 20.75
C SER A 52 14.58 17.29 19.73
N ASP A 53 14.99 17.67 18.52
CA ASP A 53 14.07 18.08 17.46
C ASP A 53 13.41 16.83 16.86
N THR A 54 12.29 16.44 17.47
CA THR A 54 11.40 15.37 17.00
C THR A 54 10.30 15.90 16.09
N SER A 55 10.45 17.11 15.52
CA SER A 55 9.44 17.69 14.61
C SER A 55 9.12 16.78 13.42
N PHE A 56 10.05 15.94 13.00
CA PHE A 56 9.83 14.93 11.96
C PHE A 56 8.80 13.85 12.31
N GLU A 57 8.37 13.74 13.58
CA GLU A 57 7.32 12.80 14.02
C GLU A 57 5.93 13.43 14.00
N SER A 58 5.83 14.76 14.13
CA SER A 58 4.56 15.48 14.30
C SER A 58 4.21 16.43 13.16
N ASP A 59 5.15 16.73 12.25
CA ASP A 59 4.88 17.51 11.05
C ASP A 59 3.83 16.84 10.18
N THR A 60 2.90 17.63 9.65
CA THR A 60 1.84 17.14 8.78
C THR A 60 2.33 16.92 7.34
N ASP A 61 1.64 16.05 6.63
CA ASP A 61 1.80 15.84 5.19
C ASP A 61 0.44 16.04 4.49
N PRO A 62 0.40 16.57 3.25
CA PRO A 62 -0.86 16.89 2.56
C PRO A 62 -1.88 15.74 2.45
N LEU A 63 -1.44 14.49 2.54
CA LEU A 63 -2.31 13.31 2.45
C LEU A 63 -2.61 12.65 3.79
N ASP A 64 -2.20 13.23 4.92
CA ASP A 64 -2.42 12.62 6.24
C ASP A 64 -3.93 12.42 6.53
N GLU A 65 -4.77 13.43 6.30
CA GLU A 65 -6.22 13.34 6.51
C GLU A 65 -6.86 12.18 5.71
N PHE A 66 -6.37 11.93 4.49
CA PHE A 66 -6.85 10.81 3.68
C PHE A 66 -6.43 9.45 4.25
N LEU A 67 -5.40 9.39 5.09
CA LEU A 67 -4.80 8.15 5.60
C LEU A 67 -5.20 7.82 7.04
N GLU A 68 -5.97 8.68 7.70
CA GLU A 68 -6.33 8.55 9.13
C GLU A 68 -7.42 7.50 9.43
N ASP A 69 -8.09 6.93 8.42
CA ASP A 69 -9.14 5.94 8.64
C ASP A 69 -8.63 4.54 9.02
N ASP A 70 -9.57 3.62 9.28
CA ASP A 70 -9.29 2.24 9.69
C ASP A 70 -9.04 1.27 8.53
N ALA A 71 -9.05 1.74 7.27
CA ALA A 71 -8.84 0.87 6.12
C ALA A 71 -7.44 0.23 6.15
N LEU A 72 -7.36 -1.05 5.77
CA LEU A 72 -6.10 -1.80 5.83
C LEU A 72 -5.18 -1.49 4.65
N GLY A 73 -5.78 -1.18 3.49
CA GLY A 73 -5.07 -0.84 2.26
C GLY A 73 -5.75 0.28 1.48
N ILE A 74 -5.08 0.73 0.43
CA ILE A 74 -5.56 1.77 -0.47
C ILE A 74 -5.45 1.26 -1.91
N LEU A 75 -6.52 1.36 -2.67
CA LEU A 75 -6.50 1.21 -4.13
C LEU A 75 -6.41 2.58 -4.79
N ILE A 76 -5.36 2.81 -5.55
CA ILE A 76 -5.11 4.07 -6.25
C ILE A 76 -5.41 3.88 -7.74
N ARG A 77 -6.33 4.67 -8.28
CA ARG A 77 -6.55 4.73 -9.72
C ARG A 77 -5.48 5.60 -10.38
N THR A 78 -4.73 5.00 -11.31
CA THR A 78 -3.64 5.67 -12.04
C THR A 78 -3.87 5.69 -13.55
N ASP A 79 -4.80 4.86 -14.05
CA ASP A 79 -5.31 4.94 -15.40
C ASP A 79 -6.77 5.40 -15.40
N PHE A 80 -7.05 6.41 -16.22
CA PHE A 80 -8.36 7.01 -16.33
C PHE A 80 -8.90 6.98 -17.76
N THR A 81 -8.45 6.02 -18.56
CA THR A 81 -8.79 5.93 -19.99
C THR A 81 -10.08 5.15 -20.23
N ASN A 82 -10.50 4.32 -19.27
CA ASN A 82 -11.67 3.48 -19.38
C ASN A 82 -12.47 3.47 -18.06
N ASP A 83 -13.57 4.24 -18.02
CA ASP A 83 -14.44 4.30 -16.84
C ASP A 83 -15.32 3.05 -16.68
N GLU A 84 -15.66 2.36 -17.78
CA GLU A 84 -16.47 1.15 -17.73
C GLU A 84 -15.72 -0.02 -17.09
N ALA A 85 -14.46 -0.22 -17.48
CA ALA A 85 -13.59 -1.23 -16.87
C ALA A 85 -13.27 -0.90 -15.41
N TRP A 86 -13.10 0.39 -15.08
CA TRP A 86 -12.93 0.85 -13.70
C TRP A 86 -14.15 0.52 -12.83
N ASN A 87 -15.35 0.87 -13.29
CA ASN A 87 -16.58 0.62 -12.55
C ASN A 87 -16.81 -0.89 -12.35
N THR A 88 -16.53 -1.71 -13.37
CA THR A 88 -16.62 -3.17 -13.27
C THR A 88 -15.64 -3.72 -12.22
N PHE A 89 -14.41 -3.19 -12.20
CA PHE A 89 -13.40 -3.56 -11.22
C PHE A 89 -13.85 -3.19 -9.79
N ILE A 90 -14.34 -1.96 -9.59
CA ILE A 90 -14.80 -1.47 -8.29
C ILE A 90 -16.00 -2.26 -7.80
N GLN A 91 -16.96 -2.58 -8.66
CA GLN A 91 -18.11 -3.40 -8.28
C GLN A 91 -17.64 -4.77 -7.74
N LYS A 92 -16.74 -5.46 -8.46
CA LYS A 92 -16.18 -6.74 -8.00
C LYS A 92 -15.42 -6.63 -6.68
N LEU A 93 -14.66 -5.55 -6.51
CA LEU A 93 -13.95 -5.28 -5.26
C LEU A 93 -14.95 -5.11 -4.10
N GLN A 94 -15.98 -4.27 -4.27
CA GLN A 94 -16.99 -4.00 -3.25
C GLN A 94 -17.81 -5.24 -2.89
N GLU A 95 -18.21 -6.03 -3.89
CA GLU A 95 -18.89 -7.31 -3.68
C GLU A 95 -18.04 -8.26 -2.82
N SER A 96 -16.75 -8.42 -3.15
CA SER A 96 -15.85 -9.28 -2.38
C SER A 96 -15.53 -8.74 -0.98
N GLN A 97 -15.50 -7.42 -0.78
CA GLN A 97 -15.38 -6.82 0.56
C GLN A 97 -16.62 -7.13 1.41
N LYS A 98 -17.81 -6.98 0.83
CA LYS A 98 -19.07 -7.25 1.51
C LYS A 98 -19.19 -8.71 1.92
N GLU A 99 -18.83 -9.64 1.03
CA GLU A 99 -18.81 -11.08 1.31
C GLU A 99 -17.87 -11.39 2.49
N LEU A 100 -16.62 -10.91 2.43
CA LEU A 100 -15.66 -11.13 3.50
C LEU A 100 -16.10 -10.53 4.85
N LEU A 101 -16.69 -9.32 4.84
CA LEU A 101 -17.19 -8.69 6.06
C LEU A 101 -18.38 -9.48 6.64
N SER A 102 -19.29 -9.99 5.80
CA SER A 102 -20.41 -10.83 6.23
C SER A 102 -19.94 -12.14 6.87
N ASP A 103 -18.90 -12.77 6.31
CA ASP A 103 -18.30 -13.98 6.85
C ASP A 103 -17.64 -13.73 8.23
N LEU A 104 -17.06 -12.53 8.41
CA LEU A 104 -16.42 -12.13 9.67
C LEU A 104 -17.41 -11.71 10.76
N THR A 105 -18.53 -11.06 10.40
CA THR A 105 -19.56 -10.65 11.38
C THR A 105 -20.52 -11.77 11.76
N GLY A 106 -20.52 -12.88 11.01
CA GLY A 106 -21.40 -14.02 11.27
C GLY A 106 -22.85 -13.78 10.87
N ASP A 107 -23.12 -12.75 10.06
CA ASP A 107 -24.44 -12.47 9.49
C ASP A 107 -24.79 -13.41 8.31
N GLY A 108 -23.85 -14.27 7.92
CA GLY A 108 -24.07 -15.45 7.07
C GLY A 108 -24.87 -16.52 7.81
N ALA A 109 -26.17 -16.27 8.00
CA ALA A 109 -27.14 -17.23 8.52
C ALA A 109 -27.44 -18.34 7.50
N ASP A 110 -26.46 -19.20 7.22
CA ASP A 110 -26.75 -20.55 6.71
C ASP A 110 -27.11 -21.44 7.90
N ALA A 111 -28.38 -21.33 8.31
CA ALA A 111 -29.02 -22.41 9.06
C ALA A 111 -29.07 -23.64 8.14
N PRO A 112 -28.57 -24.82 8.56
CA PRO A 112 -28.76 -26.03 7.76
C PRO A 112 -30.25 -26.34 7.73
N ALA A 113 -30.86 -26.20 6.55
CA ALA A 113 -32.21 -26.64 6.27
C ALA A 113 -32.24 -28.18 6.27
N ASP A 114 -32.32 -28.78 7.46
CA ASP A 114 -32.75 -30.17 7.60
C ASP A 114 -34.25 -30.24 7.30
N GLY A 115 -34.56 -30.67 6.08
CA GLY A 115 -35.91 -30.95 5.66
C GLY A 115 -36.44 -32.22 6.32
N ASN A 116 -37.63 -32.13 6.94
CA ASN A 116 -38.70 -33.09 6.67
C ASN A 116 -40.08 -32.66 7.21
N ALA A 117 -41.12 -33.03 6.44
CA ALA A 117 -42.54 -33.22 6.79
C ALA A 117 -43.58 -32.11 6.44
N ASN A 118 -44.03 -32.18 5.19
CA ASN A 118 -45.42 -32.37 4.74
C ASN A 118 -46.63 -31.58 5.36
N ALA A 119 -47.29 -30.88 4.43
CA ALA A 119 -48.76 -30.81 4.15
C ALA A 119 -49.57 -29.59 4.67
N PRO A 120 -50.67 -29.19 3.95
CA PRO A 120 -50.93 -27.79 3.58
C PRO A 120 -52.28 -27.23 4.08
N VAL A 121 -52.41 -25.90 4.21
CA VAL A 121 -53.73 -25.20 4.27
C VAL A 121 -53.62 -23.80 3.63
N ALA A 122 -54.65 -23.47 2.83
CA ALA A 122 -54.81 -22.26 2.01
C ALA A 122 -55.39 -21.06 2.77
N GLY A 123 -55.15 -19.84 2.25
CA GLY A 123 -56.01 -18.66 2.44
C GLY A 123 -55.28 -17.31 2.46
N PRO A 124 -55.85 -16.20 1.92
CA PRO A 124 -55.11 -15.12 1.25
C PRO A 124 -54.95 -13.83 2.08
N SER A 125 -54.21 -12.86 1.53
CA SER A 125 -53.87 -11.48 2.01
C SER A 125 -52.39 -11.39 2.43
N THR A 126 -51.59 -10.39 2.08
CA THR A 126 -51.88 -8.99 1.74
C THR A 126 -50.64 -8.45 1.01
N GLU A 127 -50.84 -7.52 0.07
CA GLU A 127 -49.74 -6.70 -0.47
C GLU A 127 -49.02 -5.97 0.67
N ALA A 128 -47.71 -6.16 0.76
CA ALA A 128 -46.81 -5.31 1.51
C ALA A 128 -45.60 -5.03 0.61
N ALA A 129 -45.73 -3.98 -0.19
CA ALA A 129 -44.59 -3.16 -0.53
C ALA A 129 -44.32 -2.31 0.71
N ASP A 130 -43.14 -2.46 1.32
CA ASP A 130 -42.36 -1.32 1.76
C ASP A 130 -40.98 -1.77 2.28
N GLU A 131 -39.98 -1.24 1.59
CA GLU A 131 -38.72 -0.74 2.14
C GLU A 131 -37.85 -1.76 2.89
N GLU A 132 -37.05 -2.52 2.10
CA GLU A 132 -35.69 -2.85 2.53
C GLU A 132 -34.91 -1.53 2.68
N SER A 133 -35.11 -0.90 3.83
CA SER A 133 -34.28 0.15 4.37
C SER A 133 -32.90 -0.46 4.58
N ASP A 134 -32.05 -0.28 3.58
CA ASP A 134 -30.62 -0.57 3.54
C ASP A 134 -29.92 0.28 4.61
N SER A 135 -30.13 -0.04 5.90
CA SER A 135 -29.30 0.46 6.98
C SER A 135 -28.04 -0.38 6.98
N LEU A 136 -27.19 -0.14 5.98
CA LEU A 136 -25.78 -0.48 6.03
C LEU A 136 -25.23 0.22 7.28
N SER A 137 -25.17 -0.51 8.40
CA SER A 137 -24.23 -0.18 9.45
C SER A 137 -22.88 -0.04 8.75
N GLU A 138 -22.35 1.19 8.76
CA GLU A 138 -21.11 1.58 8.08
C GLU A 138 -19.95 0.74 8.63
N THR A 139 -19.81 -0.48 8.13
CA THR A 139 -18.64 -1.31 8.36
C THR A 139 -17.52 -0.67 7.55
N PRO A 140 -16.39 -0.31 8.17
CA PRO A 140 -15.32 0.37 7.48
C PRO A 140 -14.78 -0.51 6.35
N ASP A 141 -14.51 0.10 5.20
CA ASP A 141 -13.95 -0.60 4.04
C ASP A 141 -12.57 -1.19 4.37
N ILE A 142 -12.35 -2.44 3.94
CA ILE A 142 -11.04 -3.09 4.06
C ILE A 142 -10.00 -2.38 3.17
N ILE A 143 -10.41 -1.98 1.96
CA ILE A 143 -9.63 -1.22 1.00
C ILE A 143 -10.30 0.12 0.75
N LYS A 144 -9.61 1.20 1.10
CA LYS A 144 -10.01 2.54 0.70
C LYS A 144 -9.74 2.78 -0.78
N VAL A 145 -10.67 3.35 -1.51
CA VAL A 145 -10.49 3.69 -2.93
C VAL A 145 -10.11 5.17 -3.08
N LEU A 146 -9.03 5.42 -3.82
CA LEU A 146 -8.64 6.76 -4.28
C LEU A 146 -8.87 6.88 -5.79
N ASP A 147 -10.00 7.51 -6.14
CA ASP A 147 -10.33 7.93 -7.50
C ASP A 147 -10.33 9.46 -7.57
N ALA A 148 -9.24 10.03 -8.10
CA ALA A 148 -9.12 11.48 -8.19
C ALA A 148 -10.13 12.07 -9.18
N THR A 149 -10.94 13.01 -8.71
CA THR A 149 -11.92 13.72 -9.56
C THR A 149 -11.39 15.06 -10.07
N ASP A 150 -10.53 15.74 -9.30
CA ASP A 150 -9.84 16.96 -9.73
C ASP A 150 -8.82 16.65 -10.84
N PRO A 151 -8.88 17.34 -12.01
CA PRO A 151 -7.88 17.20 -13.07
C PRO A 151 -6.42 17.33 -12.61
N ALA A 152 -6.12 18.19 -11.63
CA ALA A 152 -4.75 18.37 -11.13
C ALA A 152 -4.25 17.12 -10.39
N ASP A 153 -5.11 16.52 -9.56
CA ASP A 153 -4.81 15.28 -8.86
C ASP A 153 -4.77 14.07 -9.81
N ARG A 154 -5.66 14.01 -10.80
CA ARG A 154 -5.59 13.00 -11.86
C ARG A 154 -4.27 13.06 -12.61
N ALA A 155 -3.82 14.27 -12.97
CA ALA A 155 -2.53 14.44 -13.62
C ALA A 155 -1.36 14.01 -12.72
N ARG A 156 -1.44 14.28 -11.41
CA ARG A 156 -0.43 13.86 -10.43
C ARG A 156 -0.38 12.35 -10.25
N LEU A 157 -1.52 11.66 -10.27
CA LEU A 157 -1.63 10.21 -10.05
C LEU A 157 -1.54 9.39 -11.35
N SER A 158 -1.70 10.02 -12.51
CA SER A 158 -1.71 9.31 -13.77
C SER A 158 -0.37 8.65 -14.06
N ASN A 159 -0.38 7.34 -14.28
CA ASN A 159 0.80 6.54 -14.60
C ASN A 159 1.96 6.74 -13.60
N ILE A 160 1.68 6.99 -12.32
CA ILE A 160 2.73 7.04 -11.29
C ILE A 160 3.41 5.67 -11.17
N SER A 161 4.70 5.68 -10.88
CA SER A 161 5.43 4.45 -10.56
C SER A 161 5.07 3.96 -9.16
N ASN A 162 5.41 2.71 -8.87
CA ASN A 162 5.25 2.16 -7.53
C ASN A 162 6.04 2.94 -6.48
N ILE A 163 7.28 3.34 -6.79
CA ILE A 163 8.11 4.08 -5.83
C ILE A 163 7.58 5.50 -5.63
N ALA A 164 7.05 6.14 -6.68
CA ALA A 164 6.41 7.44 -6.55
C ALA A 164 5.14 7.36 -5.67
N ALA A 165 4.33 6.31 -5.83
CA ALA A 165 3.18 6.06 -4.97
C ALA A 165 3.58 5.87 -3.51
N LEU A 166 4.56 5.00 -3.23
CA LEU A 166 5.07 4.79 -1.87
C LEU A 166 5.57 6.09 -1.23
N ARG A 167 6.30 6.93 -1.97
CA ARG A 167 6.80 8.22 -1.50
C ARG A 167 5.70 9.24 -1.21
N LEU A 168 4.54 9.07 -1.83
CA LEU A 168 3.40 9.95 -1.69
C LEU A 168 2.51 9.56 -0.50
N PHE A 169 2.29 8.26 -0.29
CA PHE A 169 1.33 7.76 0.70
C PHE A 169 1.96 7.15 1.97
N ASN A 170 3.26 6.82 1.94
CA ASN A 170 3.91 6.12 3.03
C ASN A 170 5.12 6.89 3.57
N ASP A 171 5.38 6.71 4.85
CA ASP A 171 6.57 7.25 5.49
C ASP A 171 7.76 6.36 5.15
N VAL A 172 8.81 6.99 4.60
CA VAL A 172 10.08 6.32 4.33
C VAL A 172 10.78 5.93 5.62
N ASP A 173 11.46 4.79 5.60
CA ASP A 173 12.37 4.33 6.63
C ASP A 173 13.52 3.52 5.99
N VAL A 174 14.39 2.97 6.82
CA VAL A 174 15.47 2.09 6.40
C VAL A 174 15.49 0.83 7.22
N ARG A 175 16.09 -0.21 6.64
CA ARG A 175 16.45 -1.42 7.36
C ARG A 175 17.76 -2.00 6.85
N PRO A 176 18.41 -2.89 7.64
CA PRO A 176 19.46 -3.73 7.10
C PRO A 176 18.94 -4.54 5.93
N THR A 177 19.70 -4.56 4.84
CA THR A 177 19.39 -5.40 3.68
C THR A 177 19.49 -6.89 4.09
N PRO A 178 18.55 -7.75 3.65
CA PRO A 178 18.63 -9.19 3.90
C PRO A 178 19.99 -9.78 3.49
N ALA A 179 20.42 -10.85 4.18
CA ALA A 179 21.68 -11.48 3.84
C ALA A 179 21.62 -12.14 2.45
N PRO A 180 22.63 -11.92 1.58
CA PRO A 180 22.68 -12.60 0.29
C PRO A 180 22.81 -14.12 0.49
N PRO A 181 22.11 -14.96 -0.31
CA PRO A 181 22.29 -16.40 -0.27
C PRO A 181 23.76 -16.78 -0.49
N ALA A 182 24.19 -17.89 0.12
CA ALA A 182 25.57 -18.34 0.04
C ALA A 182 26.06 -18.45 -1.43
N GLY A 183 27.23 -17.90 -1.71
CA GLY A 183 27.83 -17.92 -3.05
C GLY A 183 27.28 -16.86 -4.02
N THR A 184 26.28 -16.07 -3.63
CA THR A 184 25.78 -14.95 -4.45
C THR A 184 26.60 -13.69 -4.22
N LYS A 185 26.88 -12.95 -5.29
CA LYS A 185 27.51 -11.64 -5.21
C LYS A 185 26.45 -10.60 -4.83
N ARG A 186 26.86 -9.58 -4.08
CA ARG A 186 26.00 -8.42 -3.87
C ARG A 186 25.70 -7.72 -5.20
N ILE A 187 24.53 -7.10 -5.26
CA ILE A 187 24.07 -6.34 -6.43
C ILE A 187 25.04 -5.20 -6.75
N SER A 188 25.33 -5.03 -8.04
CA SER A 188 26.21 -4.00 -8.57
C SER A 188 25.64 -3.48 -9.90
N PRO A 189 25.43 -2.16 -10.07
CA PRO A 189 25.72 -1.11 -9.09
C PRO A 189 24.78 -1.17 -7.87
N PRO A 190 25.21 -0.66 -6.69
CA PRO A 190 24.35 -0.58 -5.51
C PRO A 190 23.17 0.36 -5.75
N ASN A 191 22.04 0.08 -5.10
CA ASN A 191 20.83 0.90 -5.23
C ASN A 191 20.03 0.91 -3.90
N PRO A 192 19.51 2.07 -3.45
CA PRO A 192 18.79 2.19 -2.18
C PRO A 192 17.55 1.30 -2.09
N LEU A 193 16.88 1.01 -3.20
CA LEU A 193 15.69 0.15 -3.18
C LEU A 193 16.03 -1.33 -2.96
N ILE A 194 17.30 -1.74 -3.10
CA ILE A 194 17.69 -3.16 -3.02
C ILE A 194 18.79 -3.36 -1.97
N ASP A 195 19.94 -2.75 -2.20
CA ASP A 195 21.14 -2.85 -1.38
C ASP A 195 22.02 -1.62 -1.65
N GLN A 196 21.98 -0.65 -0.75
CA GLN A 196 22.91 0.47 -0.71
C GLN A 196 23.78 0.33 0.53
N THR A 197 24.97 -0.23 0.35
CA THR A 197 25.95 -0.41 1.44
C THR A 197 25.41 -1.23 2.62
N GLY A 198 24.57 -2.24 2.35
CA GLY A 198 23.94 -3.08 3.37
C GLY A 198 22.68 -2.49 4.00
N TRP A 199 22.18 -1.37 3.48
CA TRP A 199 20.92 -0.75 3.88
C TRP A 199 19.95 -0.68 2.71
N GLN A 200 18.66 -0.74 3.02
CA GLN A 200 17.58 -0.66 2.05
C GLN A 200 16.56 0.39 2.49
N GLU A 201 16.13 1.23 1.53
CA GLU A 201 14.97 2.11 1.62
C GLU A 201 13.69 1.26 1.70
N ILE A 202 12.88 1.48 2.72
CA ILE A 202 11.59 0.81 2.90
C ILE A 202 10.51 1.83 3.25
N TYR A 203 9.26 1.37 3.27
CA TYR A 203 8.11 2.23 3.54
C TYR A 203 7.22 1.64 4.62
N THR A 204 6.59 2.53 5.39
CA THR A 204 5.66 2.19 6.47
C THR A 204 4.34 2.94 6.30
N GLY A 205 3.23 2.29 6.59
CA GLY A 205 1.87 2.82 6.43
C GLY A 205 0.96 1.81 5.74
N LYS A 206 -0.20 2.27 5.24
CA LYS A 206 -1.19 1.41 4.57
C LYS A 206 -0.60 0.69 3.36
N THR A 207 -1.10 -0.51 3.09
CA THR A 207 -0.73 -1.29 1.91
C THR A 207 -1.26 -0.59 0.66
N LEU A 208 -0.45 -0.53 -0.41
CA LEU A 208 -0.84 0.14 -1.66
C LEU A 208 -1.14 -0.85 -2.77
N TRP A 209 -2.28 -0.64 -3.42
CA TRP A 209 -2.73 -1.29 -4.65
C TRP A 209 -2.84 -0.25 -5.76
N ILE A 210 -2.39 -0.57 -6.97
CA ILE A 210 -2.49 0.31 -8.14
C ILE A 210 -3.41 -0.32 -9.18
N TYR A 211 -4.42 0.43 -9.60
CA TYR A 211 -5.14 0.21 -10.84
C TYR A 211 -4.47 1.01 -11.95
N ASP A 212 -3.91 0.32 -12.95
CA ASP A 212 -3.19 0.92 -14.08
C ASP A 212 -3.85 0.54 -15.42
N ALA A 213 -3.22 0.91 -16.53
CA ALA A 213 -3.75 0.66 -17.87
C ALA A 213 -3.99 -0.83 -18.16
N ARG A 214 -3.20 -1.73 -17.55
CA ARG A 214 -3.34 -3.18 -17.74
C ARG A 214 -4.52 -3.73 -16.92
N SER A 215 -4.85 -3.10 -15.80
CA SER A 215 -6.03 -3.43 -14.98
C SER A 215 -7.34 -3.35 -15.77
N ASN A 216 -7.41 -2.49 -16.79
CA ASN A 216 -8.55 -2.42 -17.72
C ASN A 216 -8.81 -3.73 -18.48
N THR A 217 -7.81 -4.60 -18.58
CA THR A 217 -7.85 -5.82 -19.42
C THR A 217 -7.81 -7.11 -18.61
N ASP A 218 -7.02 -7.15 -17.54
CA ASP A 218 -6.85 -8.37 -16.73
C ASP A 218 -7.65 -8.33 -15.41
N GLU A 219 -8.37 -7.23 -15.15
CA GLU A 219 -9.15 -7.00 -13.93
C GLU A 219 -8.32 -7.19 -12.65
N CYS A 220 -7.01 -6.97 -12.74
CA CYS A 220 -6.08 -7.08 -11.62
C CYS A 220 -5.57 -5.71 -11.20
N ALA A 221 -5.42 -5.51 -9.89
CA ALA A 221 -4.60 -4.42 -9.36
C ALA A 221 -3.24 -4.94 -8.93
N ARG A 222 -2.26 -4.04 -8.92
CA ARG A 222 -0.87 -4.32 -8.62
C ARG A 222 -0.58 -3.98 -7.15
N LEU A 223 -0.28 -4.98 -6.33
CA LEU A 223 0.21 -4.83 -4.97
C LEU A 223 1.67 -4.37 -4.98
N ILE A 224 2.00 -3.35 -4.20
CA ILE A 224 3.35 -2.82 -4.08
C ILE A 224 4.05 -3.35 -2.82
N SER A 225 5.28 -3.85 -2.98
CA SER A 225 6.13 -4.24 -1.86
C SER A 225 6.72 -3.02 -1.15
N GLN A 226 6.33 -2.79 0.11
CA GLN A 226 6.87 -1.72 0.95
C GLN A 226 8.20 -2.12 1.62
N GLN A 227 8.32 -3.41 1.95
CA GLN A 227 9.47 -4.01 2.61
C GLN A 227 9.59 -5.47 2.11
N PRO A 228 10.44 -5.74 1.10
CA PRO A 228 10.65 -7.11 0.63
C PRO A 228 11.26 -8.01 1.72
N ASP A 229 11.18 -9.33 1.67
CA ASP A 229 11.80 -10.20 2.69
C ASP A 229 13.11 -10.86 2.25
N PHE A 230 13.36 -10.93 0.94
CA PHE A 230 14.46 -11.69 0.36
C PHE A 230 15.54 -10.79 -0.20
N TYR A 231 16.79 -11.28 -0.23
CA TYR A 231 17.86 -10.54 -0.89
C TYR A 231 17.62 -10.47 -2.40
N GLY A 232 17.79 -9.28 -2.97
CA GLY A 232 17.67 -9.06 -4.39
C GLY A 232 16.28 -8.70 -4.88
N THR A 233 15.24 -8.72 -4.04
CA THR A 233 13.97 -8.03 -4.33
C THR A 233 14.07 -6.57 -3.94
N ALA A 234 13.45 -5.71 -4.74
CA ALA A 234 13.48 -4.26 -4.56
C ALA A 234 12.23 -3.79 -3.80
N THR A 235 12.39 -2.76 -2.99
CA THR A 235 11.25 -1.95 -2.54
C THR A 235 10.56 -1.34 -3.77
N GLY A 236 9.24 -1.42 -3.82
CA GLY A 236 8.47 -1.06 -5.00
C GLY A 236 8.35 -2.19 -6.04
N ASP A 237 8.96 -3.37 -5.85
CA ASP A 237 8.60 -4.55 -6.63
C ASP A 237 7.11 -4.86 -6.41
N SER A 238 6.48 -5.50 -7.39
CA SER A 238 5.03 -5.66 -7.37
C SER A 238 4.51 -6.92 -8.03
N TRP A 239 3.32 -7.33 -7.59
CA TRP A 239 2.59 -8.53 -8.01
C TRP A 239 1.12 -8.18 -8.25
N ARG A 240 0.39 -8.97 -9.04
CA ARG A 240 -0.99 -8.64 -9.47
C ARG A 240 -2.01 -9.61 -8.88
N ALA A 241 -3.12 -9.07 -8.37
CA ALA A 241 -4.27 -9.83 -7.90
C ALA A 241 -5.55 -9.35 -8.57
N ARG A 242 -6.48 -10.26 -8.85
CA ARG A 242 -7.82 -9.91 -9.35
C ARG A 242 -8.62 -9.18 -8.28
N ALA A 243 -9.47 -8.25 -8.69
CA ALA A 243 -10.33 -7.46 -7.80
C ALA A 243 -10.98 -8.26 -6.67
N ALA A 244 -11.59 -9.41 -7.02
CA ALA A 244 -12.33 -10.27 -6.09
C ALA A 244 -11.48 -10.93 -4.98
N HIS A 245 -10.16 -10.96 -5.10
CA HIS A 245 -9.27 -11.54 -4.09
C HIS A 245 -8.55 -10.49 -3.25
N ILE A 246 -8.62 -9.21 -3.63
CA ILE A 246 -7.86 -8.15 -2.95
C ILE A 246 -8.26 -8.03 -1.47
N PRO A 247 -9.55 -8.03 -1.08
CA PRO A 247 -9.92 -7.85 0.33
C PRO A 247 -9.42 -8.99 1.22
N GLU A 248 -9.57 -10.24 0.75
CA GLU A 248 -9.08 -11.42 1.46
C GLU A 248 -7.55 -11.39 1.59
N LEU A 249 -6.84 -11.08 0.51
CA LEU A 249 -5.38 -10.96 0.54
C LEU A 249 -4.94 -9.87 1.52
N GLN A 250 -5.59 -8.71 1.51
CA GLN A 250 -5.29 -7.61 2.42
C GLN A 250 -5.52 -8.00 3.89
N PHE A 251 -6.65 -8.62 4.18
CA PHE A 251 -6.98 -9.10 5.51
C PHE A 251 -5.95 -10.12 6.02
N ASN A 252 -5.59 -11.10 5.18
CA ASN A 252 -4.63 -12.14 5.52
C ASN A 252 -3.21 -11.58 5.71
N MET A 253 -2.80 -10.59 4.92
CA MET A 253 -1.50 -9.92 5.10
C MET A 253 -1.40 -9.20 6.44
N VAL A 254 -2.49 -8.52 6.86
CA VAL A 254 -2.49 -7.73 8.10
C VAL A 254 -2.69 -8.60 9.34
N TYR A 255 -3.67 -9.49 9.34
CA TYR A 255 -4.09 -10.22 10.55
C TYR A 255 -3.54 -11.63 10.66
N GLN A 256 -3.21 -12.29 9.54
CA GLN A 256 -2.72 -13.67 9.53
C GLN A 256 -1.20 -13.76 9.26
N GLY A 257 -0.54 -12.61 9.06
CA GLY A 257 0.90 -12.55 8.79
C GLY A 257 1.29 -13.19 7.45
N MET A 258 0.34 -13.29 6.51
CA MET A 258 0.63 -13.77 5.16
C MET A 258 1.61 -12.82 4.48
N LYS A 259 2.62 -13.40 3.82
CA LYS A 259 3.64 -12.65 3.07
C LYS A 259 3.62 -13.08 1.61
N ILE A 260 3.66 -12.11 0.70
CA ILE A 260 3.76 -12.39 -0.73
C ILE A 260 5.24 -12.46 -1.10
N ASP A 261 5.66 -13.60 -1.64
CA ASP A 261 7.01 -13.81 -2.15
C ASP A 261 7.10 -13.35 -3.62
N PHE A 262 7.82 -12.25 -3.84
CA PHE A 262 8.07 -11.69 -5.17
C PHE A 262 9.19 -12.44 -5.94
N ASN A 263 9.80 -13.46 -5.34
CA ASN A 263 10.88 -14.27 -5.90
C ASN A 263 10.41 -15.64 -6.44
N GLY A 264 9.09 -15.91 -6.43
CA GLY A 264 8.47 -17.15 -6.91
C GLY A 264 8.37 -17.29 -8.44
N MET A 265 7.59 -18.27 -8.92
CA MET A 265 7.34 -18.44 -10.37
C MET A 265 6.62 -17.24 -11.00
N ASP A 266 5.80 -16.54 -10.20
CA ASP A 266 5.10 -15.30 -10.56
C ASP A 266 5.96 -14.06 -10.26
N LYS A 267 7.14 -14.02 -10.90
CA LYS A 267 8.15 -12.96 -10.74
C LYS A 267 7.53 -11.55 -10.74
N TYR A 268 8.11 -10.65 -9.96
CA TYR A 268 7.76 -9.22 -9.99
C TYR A 268 7.79 -8.63 -11.42
N ASP A 269 7.03 -7.56 -11.63
CA ASP A 269 7.05 -6.82 -12.90
C ASP A 269 8.42 -6.17 -13.16
N TYR A 270 9.17 -6.73 -14.11
CA TYR A 270 10.53 -6.29 -14.45
C TYR A 270 10.57 -4.86 -15.01
N ASN A 271 9.57 -4.46 -15.80
CA ASN A 271 9.52 -3.13 -16.40
C ASN A 271 9.31 -2.09 -15.31
N GLU A 272 8.38 -2.36 -14.40
CA GLU A 272 8.12 -1.49 -13.26
C GLU A 272 9.33 -1.41 -12.31
N ARG A 273 10.00 -2.54 -12.03
CA ARG A 273 11.24 -2.54 -11.25
C ARG A 273 12.32 -1.65 -11.87
N THR A 274 12.53 -1.80 -13.18
CA THR A 274 13.52 -0.99 -13.91
C THR A 274 13.20 0.50 -13.81
N ARG A 275 11.92 0.85 -13.94
CA ARG A 275 11.42 2.22 -13.75
C ARG A 275 11.68 2.73 -12.33
N ASN A 276 11.31 1.96 -11.31
CA ASN A 276 11.52 2.33 -9.90
C ASN A 276 13.00 2.57 -9.57
N VAL A 277 13.89 1.71 -10.05
CA VAL A 277 15.35 1.83 -9.87
C VAL A 277 15.90 3.08 -10.53
N ALA A 278 15.38 3.46 -11.70
CA ALA A 278 15.78 4.68 -12.40
C ALA A 278 15.24 5.95 -11.70
N GLU A 279 13.99 5.92 -11.23
CA GLU A 279 13.36 7.06 -10.55
C GLU A 279 13.90 7.28 -9.13
N SER A 280 14.36 6.22 -8.45
CA SER A 280 14.86 6.35 -7.08
C SER A 280 16.07 7.27 -6.97
N VAL A 281 16.90 7.35 -8.02
CA VAL A 281 18.14 8.14 -8.06
C VAL A 281 17.96 9.57 -8.61
N ALA A 282 16.73 10.00 -8.92
CA ALA A 282 16.45 11.28 -9.59
C ALA A 282 15.80 12.37 -8.69
N LEU A 283 15.94 12.27 -7.36
CA LEU A 283 15.27 13.12 -6.34
C LEU A 283 15.78 14.57 -6.23
#